data_AF-A0A7C1PR79-F1
#
_entry.id   AF-A0A7C1PR79-F1
#
_cell.length_a   1.000
_cell.length_b   1.000
_cell.length_c   1.000
_cell.angle_alpha   90.00
_cell.angle_beta   90.00
_cell.angle_gamma   90.00
#
_symmetry.space_group_name_H-M   'P 1'
#
loop_
_entity.id
_entity.type
_entity.pdbx_description
1 polymer ?
#
loop_
_entity_poly.entity_id
_entity_poly.type
_entity_poly.pdbx_seq_one_letter_code
_entity_poly.pdbx_strand_id
1 'polypeptide(L)' 'RDFDERDPGVMKMVSMAIQGARRNQRHSGLCGQAPSDYPEFAEFLVKEGIDSISLNPDSVMKITLKVLEIEKEL' A
#
# COMPACT_ATOMS: atom_id res chain seq x y z
N ARG A 1 -14.64 -0.79 20.03
CA ARG A 1 -14.55 -2.05 19.22
C ARG A 1 -13.92 -1.58 17.94
N ASP A 2 -12.59 -1.43 17.95
CA ASP A 2 -11.97 -0.46 17.06
C ASP A 2 -11.02 -1.22 16.13
N PHE A 3 -11.40 -1.26 14.87
CA PHE A 3 -10.60 -1.77 13.77
C PHE A 3 -9.78 -0.61 13.21
N ASP A 4 -8.47 -0.81 13.06
CA ASP A 4 -7.56 0.13 12.41
C ASP A 4 -6.74 -0.67 11.39
N GLU A 5 -6.76 -0.23 10.13
CA GLU A 5 -6.04 -0.87 9.03
C GLU A 5 -4.51 -0.79 9.20
N ARG A 6 -4.04 0.14 10.05
CA ARG A 6 -2.63 0.32 10.41
C ARG A 6 -2.25 -0.51 11.63
N ASP A 7 -3.15 -1.34 12.14
CA ASP A 7 -2.80 -2.31 13.17
C ASP A 7 -1.58 -3.15 12.73
N PRO A 8 -0.56 -3.32 13.58
CA PRO A 8 0.65 -4.04 13.21
C PRO A 8 0.40 -5.46 12.70
N GLY A 9 -0.65 -6.13 13.20
CA GLY A 9 -1.07 -7.45 12.72
C GLY A 9 -1.62 -7.40 11.30
N VAL A 10 -2.44 -6.39 10.99
CA VAL A 10 -2.94 -6.15 9.62
C VAL A 10 -1.79 -5.84 8.67
N MET A 11 -0.93 -4.89 9.02
CA MET A 11 0.23 -4.52 8.20
C MET A 11 1.15 -5.74 7.97
N LYS A 12 1.36 -6.58 8.98
CA LYS A 12 2.18 -7.79 8.84
C LYS A 12 1.56 -8.79 7.86
N MET A 13 0.25 -9.00 7.92
CA MET A 13 -0.44 -9.89 6.97
C MET A 13 -0.34 -9.37 5.53
N VAL A 14 -0.50 -8.06 5.33
CA VAL A 14 -0.36 -7.42 4.02
C VAL A 14 1.06 -7.58 3.47
N SER A 15 2.09 -7.31 4.29
CA SER A 15 3.49 -7.54 3.93
C SER A 15 3.74 -9.00 3.52
N MET A 16 3.22 -9.97 4.28
CA MET A 16 3.37 -11.39 3.95
C MET A 16 2.74 -11.74 2.59
N ALA A 17 1.59 -11.16 2.26
CA ALA A 17 0.92 -11.37 0.98
C ALA A 17 1.71 -10.80 -0.19
N ILE A 18 2.18 -9.54 -0.08
CA ILE A 18 2.99 -8.87 -1.12
C ILE A 18 4.30 -9.65 -1.36
N GLN A 19 5.03 -9.96 -0.29
CA GLN A 19 6.27 -10.71 -0.40
C GLN A 19 6.03 -12.12 -0.96
N GLY A 20 4.91 -12.75 -0.60
CA GLY A 20 4.48 -14.03 -1.15
C GLY A 20 4.26 -13.97 -2.66
N ALA A 21 3.52 -12.98 -3.13
CA ALA A 21 3.27 -12.76 -4.56
C ALA A 21 4.58 -12.52 -5.32
N ARG A 22 5.44 -11.63 -4.80
CA ARG A 22 6.74 -11.31 -5.39
C ARG A 22 7.67 -12.53 -5.50
N ARG A 23 7.79 -13.33 -4.44
CA ARG A 23 8.59 -14.57 -4.45
C ARG A 23 8.13 -15.57 -5.51
N ASN A 24 6.85 -15.54 -5.86
CA ASN A 24 6.24 -16.42 -6.86
C ASN A 24 6.07 -15.75 -8.23
N GLN A 25 6.66 -14.56 -8.44
CA GLN A 25 6.53 -13.79 -9.68
C GLN A 25 5.06 -13.57 -10.07
N ARG A 26 4.22 -13.29 -9.08
CA ARG A 26 2.80 -12.98 -9.26
C ARG A 26 2.56 -11.51 -8.98
N HIS A 27 1.68 -10.93 -9.79
CA HIS A 27 1.19 -9.56 -9.59
C HIS A 27 0.44 -9.43 -8.27
N SER A 28 0.68 -8.34 -7.57
CA SER A 28 0.05 -7.98 -6.31
C SER A 28 -0.60 -6.60 -6.42
N GLY A 29 -1.87 -6.52 -6.02
CA GLY A 29 -2.61 -5.28 -5.99
C GLY A 29 -3.50 -5.21 -4.76
N LEU A 30 -3.69 -4.01 -4.21
CA LEU A 30 -4.56 -3.80 -3.06
C LEU A 30 -5.68 -2.83 -3.41
N CYS A 31 -6.91 -3.25 -3.14
CA CYS A 31 -8.10 -2.40 -3.13
C CYS A 31 -8.57 -2.16 -1.69
N GLY A 32 -9.23 -1.04 -1.47
CA GLY A 32 -9.74 -0.66 -0.15
C GLY A 32 -9.53 0.82 0.14
N GLN A 33 -10.09 1.27 1.26
CA GLN A 33 -10.08 2.69 1.62
C GLN A 33 -8.76 3.11 2.28
N ALA A 34 -8.08 2.20 2.98
CA ALA A 34 -6.83 2.47 3.69
C ALA A 34 -5.76 3.23 2.89
N PRO A 35 -5.37 2.84 1.65
CA PRO A 35 -4.36 3.59 0.90
C PRO A 35 -4.84 4.98 0.41
N SER A 36 -6.16 5.23 0.38
CA SER A 36 -6.72 6.55 0.05
C SER A 36 -6.75 7.46 1.27
N ASP A 37 -7.12 6.92 2.43
CA ASP A 37 -7.27 7.67 3.67
C ASP A 37 -5.91 7.92 4.36
N TYR A 38 -4.98 6.97 4.24
CA TYR A 38 -3.69 6.97 4.94
C TYR A 38 -2.52 6.94 3.96
N PRO A 39 -1.93 8.11 3.63
CA PRO A 39 -0.73 8.19 2.78
C PRO A 39 0.45 7.35 3.31
N GLU A 40 0.57 7.20 4.63
CA GLU A 40 1.56 6.32 5.26
C GLU A 40 1.35 4.84 4.94
N PHE A 41 0.09 4.43 4.73
CA PHE A 41 -0.23 3.07 4.33
C PHE A 41 0.14 2.84 2.86
N ALA A 42 -0.16 3.81 1.97
CA ALA A 42 0.29 3.76 0.59
C ALA A 42 1.83 3.71 0.48
N GLU A 43 2.53 4.51 1.30
CA GLU A 43 3.99 4.48 1.41
C GLU A 43 4.52 3.11 1.81
N PHE A 44 3.91 2.51 2.84
CA PHE A 44 4.24 1.15 3.27
C PHE A 44 4.06 0.13 2.13
N LEU A 45 2.96 0.18 1.38
CA LEU A 45 2.72 -0.74 0.27
C LEU A 45 3.79 -0.60 -0.84
N VAL A 46 4.18 0.63 -1.17
CA VAL A 46 5.24 0.90 -2.15
C VAL A 46 6.59 0.35 -1.67
N LYS A 47 6.93 0.58 -0.39
CA LYS A 47 8.17 0.05 0.21
C LYS A 47 8.21 -1.48 0.26
N GLU A 48 7.08 -2.15 0.47
CA GLU A 48 6.99 -3.61 0.39
C GLU A 48 7.08 -4.14 -1.06
N GLY A 49 6.95 -3.26 -2.06
CA GLY A 49 7.05 -3.57 -3.47
C GLY A 49 5.75 -4.09 -4.08
N ILE A 50 4.61 -3.50 -3.73
CA ILE A 50 3.34 -3.78 -4.39
C ILE A 50 3.38 -3.32 -5.87
N ASP A 51 2.67 -4.02 -6.75
CA ASP A 51 2.65 -3.67 -8.18
C ASP A 51 1.55 -2.65 -8.53
N SER A 52 0.48 -2.58 -7.74
CA SER A 52 -0.63 -1.67 -8.00
C SER A 52 -1.44 -1.32 -6.75
N ILE A 53 -1.96 -0.09 -6.70
CA ILE A 53 -2.81 0.41 -5.62
C ILE A 53 -4.07 1.02 -6.24
N SER A 54 -5.25 0.62 -5.76
CA SER A 54 -6.52 1.25 -6.14
C SER A 54 -6.86 2.35 -5.14
N LEU A 55 -7.17 3.55 -5.66
CA LEU A 55 -7.40 4.76 -4.86
C LEU A 55 -8.73 5.41 -5.22
N ASN A 56 -9.30 6.13 -4.26
CA ASN A 56 -10.44 7.00 -4.52
C ASN A 56 -10.05 8.17 -5.43
N PRO A 57 -10.92 8.60 -6.38
CA PRO A 57 -10.58 9.61 -7.38
C PRO A 57 -10.07 10.94 -6.81
N ASP A 58 -10.61 11.36 -5.66
CA ASP A 58 -10.22 12.56 -4.94
C ASP A 58 -8.82 12.46 -4.30
N SER A 59 -8.39 11.24 -3.97
CA SER A 59 -7.13 10.93 -3.28
C SER A 59 -6.00 10.60 -4.27
N VAL A 60 -6.32 10.19 -5.50
CA VAL A 60 -5.36 9.78 -6.54
C VAL A 60 -4.21 10.77 -6.69
N MET A 61 -4.50 12.08 -6.86
CA MET A 61 -3.44 13.07 -7.09
C MET A 61 -2.48 13.20 -5.91
N LYS A 62 -3.01 13.32 -4.69
CA LYS A 62 -2.22 13.48 -3.46
C LYS A 62 -1.33 12.27 -3.22
N ILE A 63 -1.90 11.07 -3.33
CA ILE A 63 -1.17 9.83 -3.09
C ILE A 63 -0.14 9.58 -4.18
N THR A 64 -0.47 9.85 -5.45
CA THR A 64 0.49 9.68 -6.56
C THR A 64 1.73 10.55 -6.38
N LEU A 65 1.56 11.82 -6.01
CA LEU A 65 2.69 12.71 -5.73
C LEU A 65 3.56 12.17 -4.59
N LYS A 66 2.94 11.69 -3.52
CA LYS A 66 3.65 11.09 -2.38
C LYS A 66 4.41 9.82 -2.78
N VAL A 67 3.78 8.94 -3.55
CA VAL A 67 4.42 7.71 -4.07
C VAL A 67 5.65 8.07 -4.92
N LEU A 68 5.53 9.05 -5.81
CA LEU A 68 6.65 9.53 -6.64
C LEU A 68 7.81 10.12 -5.82
N GLU A 69 7.53 10.73 -4.66
CA GLU A 69 8.58 11.18 -3.74
C GLU A 69 9.30 9.99 -3.11
N ILE A 70 8.54 9.01 -2.61
CA ILE A 70 9.08 7.81 -1.96
C ILE A 70 9.93 6.99 -2.93
N GLU A 71 9.46 6.81 -4.17
CA GLU A 71 10.19 6.07 -5.21
C GLU A 71 11.54 6.71 -5.57
N LYS A 72 11.72 8.03 -5.36
CA LYS A 72 13.01 8.70 -5.56
C LYS A 72 14.00 8.44 -4.42
N GLU A 73 13.51 8.03 -3.26
CA GLU A 73 14.31 7.79 -2.06
C GLU A 73 14.72 6.31 -1.89
N LEU A 74 14.19 5.42 -2.72
CA LEU A 74 14.49 3.98 -2.78
C LEU A 74 15.64 3.66 -3.73
#